data_AF-A0A7Y4Y9I1-F1
#
_entry.id   AF-A0A7Y4Y9I1-F1
#
_cell.length_a   1.000
_cell.length_b   1.000
_cell.length_c   1.000
_cell.angle_alpha   90.00
_cell.angle_beta   90.00
_cell.angle_gamma   90.00
#
_symmetry.space_group_name_H-M   'P 1'
#
loop_
_entity.id
_entity.type
_entity.pdbx_description
1 polymer ?
#
loop_
_entity_poly.entity_id
_entity_poly.type
_entity_poly.pdbx_seq_one_letter_code
_entity_poly.pdbx_strand_id
1 'polypeptide(L)'
;MQQNNTILSLTTDLLANGGFSHLKDDEISALHHLILRLQEPLTVIQQNLLLTFWNNADAANLPSGLLYRCNTILQQTGRHPIVELYAEVEMY
;
A
#
# COMPACT_ATOMS: atom_id res chain seq x y z
N MET A 1 4.43 18.44 10.57
CA MET A 1 3.87 18.23 9.22
C MET A 1 2.66 17.32 9.39
N GLN A 2 1.46 17.76 8.99
CA GLN A 2 0.25 16.92 9.06
C GLN A 2 0.49 15.69 8.18
N GLN A 3 0.59 14.52 8.80
CA GLN A 3 0.61 13.26 8.07
C GLN A 3 -0.75 13.10 7.40
N ASN A 4 -0.85 13.50 6.12
CA ASN A 4 -2.02 13.21 5.32
C ASN A 4 -2.22 11.69 5.34
N ASN A 5 -3.34 11.24 5.91
CA ASN A 5 -3.74 9.83 6.00
C ASN A 5 -4.52 9.41 4.75
N THR A 6 -4.19 9.99 3.60
CA THR A 6 -4.94 9.76 2.38
C THR A 6 -4.41 8.52 1.67
N ILE A 7 -5.26 7.84 0.92
CA ILE A 7 -4.85 6.65 0.16
C ILE A 7 -3.72 7.00 -0.81
N LEU A 8 -3.74 8.19 -1.42
CA LEU A 8 -2.68 8.60 -2.34
C LEU A 8 -1.34 8.77 -1.62
N SER A 9 -1.32 9.53 -0.51
CA SER A 9 -0.08 9.76 0.27
C SER A 9 0.50 8.47 0.84
N LEU A 10 -0.35 7.60 1.39
CA LEU A 10 0.08 6.29 1.90
C LEU A 10 0.58 5.36 0.79
N THR A 11 0.03 5.45 -0.43
CA THR A 11 0.57 4.69 -1.58
C THR A 11 1.97 5.17 -1.95
N THR A 12 2.19 6.48 -1.94
CA THR A 12 3.53 7.06 -2.16
C THR A 12 4.50 6.61 -1.07
N ASP A 13 4.07 6.60 0.20
CA ASP A 13 4.89 6.12 1.31
C ASP A 13 5.22 4.62 1.14
N LEU A 14 4.26 3.78 0.74
CA LEU A 14 4.50 2.36 0.44
C LEU A 14 5.54 2.18 -0.66
N LEU A 15 5.42 2.95 -1.75
CA LEU A 15 6.38 2.92 -2.85
C LEU A 15 7.80 3.33 -2.39
N ALA A 16 7.90 4.41 -1.59
CA ALA A 16 9.18 4.90 -1.09
C ALA A 16 9.85 3.96 -0.08
N ASN A 17 9.07 3.14 0.63
CA ASN A 17 9.56 2.17 1.61
C ASN A 17 9.68 0.74 1.05
N GLY A 18 9.64 0.58 -0.28
CA GLY A 18 9.84 -0.73 -0.91
C GLY A 18 8.65 -1.69 -0.78
N GLY A 19 7.45 -1.22 -0.43
CA GLY A 19 6.24 -2.05 -0.37
C GLY A 19 5.86 -2.70 -1.70
N PHE A 20 6.46 -2.28 -2.80
CA PHE A 20 6.27 -2.87 -4.13
C PHE A 20 7.56 -3.42 -4.74
N SER A 21 8.58 -3.72 -3.92
CA SER A 21 9.89 -4.20 -4.38
C SER A 21 9.87 -5.57 -5.08
N HIS A 22 8.79 -6.34 -4.94
CA HIS A 22 8.57 -7.59 -5.65
C HIS A 22 8.12 -7.39 -7.10
N LEU A 23 7.66 -6.18 -7.46
CA LEU A 23 7.31 -5.81 -8.83
C LEU A 23 8.58 -5.56 -9.65
N LYS A 24 8.47 -5.70 -10.97
CA LYS A 24 9.56 -5.34 -11.89
C LYS A 24 9.73 -3.82 -11.99
N ASP A 25 10.91 -3.36 -12.36
CA ASP A 25 11.23 -1.93 -12.49
C ASP A 25 10.27 -1.16 -13.43
N ASP A 26 9.79 -1.80 -14.50
CA ASP A 26 8.82 -1.22 -15.44
C ASP A 26 7.43 -1.07 -14.78
N GLU A 27 7.02 -2.03 -13.97
CA GLU A 27 5.77 -1.98 -13.18
C GLU A 27 5.84 -0.92 -12.07
N ILE A 28 6.99 -0.83 -11.38
CA ILE A 28 7.28 0.21 -10.38
C ILE A 28 7.23 1.59 -11.03
N SER A 29 7.86 1.74 -12.21
CA SER A 29 7.85 3.00 -12.97
C SER A 29 6.44 3.39 -13.41
N ALA A 30 5.65 2.42 -13.88
CA ALA A 30 4.25 2.64 -14.25
C ALA A 30 3.39 3.07 -13.05
N LEU A 31 3.57 2.43 -11.89
CA LEU A 31 2.90 2.81 -10.65
C LEU A 31 3.29 4.22 -10.19
N HIS A 32 4.57 4.56 -10.25
CA HIS A 32 5.05 5.90 -9.92
C HIS A 32 4.44 6.96 -10.86
N HIS A 33 4.43 6.71 -12.17
CA HIS A 33 3.77 7.59 -13.13
C HIS A 33 2.26 7.70 -12.91
N LEU A 34 1.59 6.62 -12.52
CA LEU A 34 0.16 6.64 -12.16
C LEU A 34 -0.07 7.57 -10.97
N ILE A 35 0.70 7.39 -9.88
CA ILE A 35 0.60 8.21 -8.66
C ILE A 35 0.78 9.70 -8.97
N LEU A 36 1.78 10.05 -9.80
CA LEU A 36 2.03 11.45 -10.20
C LEU A 36 0.89 12.10 -10.98
N ARG A 37 0.03 11.30 -11.65
CA ARG A 37 -1.11 11.79 -12.43
C ARG A 37 -2.40 11.83 -11.63
N LEU A 38 -2.44 11.21 -10.45
CA LEU A 38 -3.59 11.26 -9.56
C LEU A 38 -3.61 12.58 -8.79
N GLN A 39 -4.80 13.17 -8.67
CA GLN A 39 -5.06 14.36 -7.87
C GLN A 39 -6.18 14.07 -6.89
N GLU A 40 -6.11 14.65 -5.70
CA GLU A 40 -7.19 14.54 -4.73
C GLU A 40 -8.33 15.51 -5.03
N PRO A 41 -9.60 15.15 -4.74
CA PRO A 41 -10.03 13.87 -4.17
C PRO A 41 -10.03 12.73 -5.20
N LEU A 42 -9.57 11.55 -4.77
CA LEU A 42 -9.62 10.35 -5.62
C LEU A 42 -11.06 9.88 -5.82
N THR A 43 -11.38 9.47 -7.05
CA THR A 43 -12.64 8.76 -7.33
C THR A 43 -12.65 7.38 -6.65
N VAL A 44 -13.84 6.81 -6.42
CA VAL A 44 -13.99 5.46 -5.83
C VAL A 44 -13.22 4.40 -6.64
N ILE A 45 -13.18 4.54 -7.97
CA ILE A 45 -12.43 3.63 -8.85
C ILE A 45 -10.93 3.74 -8.59
N GLN A 46 -10.39 4.96 -8.51
CA GLN A 46 -8.98 5.20 -8.23
C GLN A 46 -8.58 4.71 -6.83
N GLN A 47 -9.41 4.96 -5.82
CA GLN A 47 -9.17 4.45 -4.47
C GLN A 47 -9.12 2.93 -4.46
N ASN A 48 -10.11 2.27 -5.08
CA ASN A 48 -10.15 0.81 -5.15
C ASN A 48 -8.96 0.20 -5.89
N LEU A 49 -8.46 0.87 -6.94
CA LEU A 49 -7.26 0.44 -7.65
C LEU A 49 -6.05 0.45 -6.72
N LEU A 50 -5.81 1.57 -6.02
CA LEU A 50 -4.69 1.69 -5.09
C LEU A 50 -4.76 0.68 -3.95
N LEU A 51 -5.94 0.48 -3.35
CA LEU A 51 -6.12 -0.50 -2.29
C LEU A 51 -5.93 -1.96 -2.76
N THR A 52 -6.14 -2.24 -4.06
CA THR A 52 -5.81 -3.55 -4.62
C THR A 52 -4.29 -3.76 -4.73
N PHE A 53 -3.52 -2.73 -5.05
CA PHE A 53 -2.06 -2.81 -4.97
C PHE A 53 -1.58 -3.05 -3.54
N TRP A 54 -2.19 -2.38 -2.57
CA TRP A 54 -1.81 -2.52 -1.15
C TRP A 54 -1.96 -3.95 -0.65
N ASN A 55 -3.04 -4.66 -1.01
CA ASN A 55 -3.23 -6.06 -0.61
C ASN A 55 -2.09 -6.99 -1.03
N ASN A 56 -1.31 -6.61 -2.06
CA ASN A 56 -0.18 -7.37 -2.56
C ASN A 56 1.16 -6.74 -2.18
N ALA A 57 1.16 -5.68 -1.36
CA ALA A 57 2.39 -5.03 -0.94
C ALA A 57 3.24 -5.97 -0.07
N ASP A 58 4.55 -5.90 -0.24
CA ASP A 58 5.51 -6.59 0.60
C ASP A 58 5.63 -5.86 1.95
N ALA A 59 5.26 -6.54 3.02
CA ALA A 59 5.32 -6.02 4.37
C ALA A 59 6.71 -6.12 5.02
N ALA A 60 7.63 -6.93 4.47
CA ALA A 60 8.86 -7.34 5.14
C ALA A 60 9.78 -6.17 5.56
N ASN A 61 9.73 -5.05 4.84
CA ASN A 61 10.57 -3.88 5.10
C ASN A 61 9.77 -2.60 5.39
N LEU A 62 8.46 -2.69 5.62
CA LEU A 62 7.63 -1.52 5.84
C LEU A 62 7.74 -1.01 7.29
N PRO A 63 7.87 0.31 7.51
CA PRO A 63 7.78 0.88 8.84
C PRO A 63 6.46 0.52 9.53
N SER A 64 6.52 0.06 10.79
CA SER A 64 5.34 -0.44 11.51
C SER A 64 4.20 0.59 11.59
N GLY A 65 4.53 1.88 11.71
CA GLY A 65 3.54 2.96 11.69
C GLY A 65 2.87 3.17 10.34
N LEU A 66 3.57 2.95 9.23
CA LEU A 66 3.01 2.97 7.89
C LEU A 66 2.07 1.77 7.68
N LEU A 67 2.55 0.57 8.05
CA LEU A 67 1.77 -0.66 7.97
C LEU A 67 0.46 -0.57 8.75
N TYR A 68 0.50 -0.04 9.99
CA TYR A 68 -0.68 0.17 10.82
C TYR A 68 -1.71 1.11 10.15
N ARG A 69 -1.25 2.22 9.58
CA ARG A 69 -2.12 3.19 8.89
C ARG A 69 -2.77 2.56 7.65
N CYS A 70 -2.00 1.84 6.84
CA CYS A 70 -2.52 1.14 5.67
C CYS A 70 -3.54 0.06 6.05
N ASN A 71 -3.23 -0.76 7.04
CA ASN A 71 -4.11 -1.85 7.50
C ASN A 71 -5.42 -1.34 8.10
N THR A 72 -5.39 -0.21 8.80
CA THR A 72 -6.59 0.44 9.32
C THR A 72 -7.56 0.81 8.17
N ILE A 73 -7.05 1.38 7.08
CA ILE A 73 -7.87 1.75 5.91
C ILE A 73 -8.38 0.50 5.19
N LEU A 74 -7.54 -0.52 5.01
CA LEU A 74 -7.96 -1.78 4.38
C LEU A 74 -9.11 -2.42 5.16
N GLN A 75 -9.01 -2.51 6.48
CA GLN A 75 -10.08 -3.04 7.33
C GLN A 75 -11.37 -2.21 7.25
N GLN A 76 -11.27 -0.87 7.27
CA GLN A 76 -12.43 0.02 7.13
C GLN A 76 -13.14 -0.13 5.77
N THR A 77 -12.40 -0.54 4.74
CA THR A 77 -12.92 -0.78 3.39
C THR A 77 -13.32 -2.24 3.14
N GLY A 78 -13.29 -3.09 4.17
CA GLY A 78 -13.65 -4.51 4.08
C GLY A 78 -12.61 -5.38 3.37
N ARG A 79 -11.36 -4.91 3.28
CA ARG A 79 -10.23 -5.60 2.64
C ARG A 79 -9.32 -6.26 3.67
N HIS A 80 -8.60 -7.29 3.21
CA HIS A 80 -7.59 -7.96 4.02
C HIS A 80 -6.38 -7.03 4.26
N PRO A 81 -5.77 -7.06 5.46
CA PRO A 81 -4.58 -6.27 5.75
C PRO A 81 -3.37 -6.73 4.92
N ILE A 82 -2.40 -5.84 4.77
CA ILE A 82 -1.04 -6.18 4.34
C ILE A 82 -0.43 -7.01 5.47
N VAL A 83 -0.34 -8.32 5.26
CA VAL A 83 0.19 -9.26 6.26
C VAL A 83 1.68 -9.43 5.98
N GLU A 84 2.52 -9.37 7.01
CA GLU A 84 3.82 -10.04 6.93
C GLU A 84 3.57 -11.51 6.57
N LEU A 85 4.23 -12.02 5.54
CA LEU A 85 4.28 -13.47 5.23
C LEU A 85 5.08 -14.22 6.32
N TYR A 86 4.72 -14.06 7.58
CA TYR A 86 5.17 -14.85 8.73
C TYR A 86 3.99 -15.60 9.37
N ALA A 87 3.08 -16.11 8.54
CA ALA A 87 2.06 -17.07 8.97
C ALA A 87 2.39 -18.51 8.54
N GLU A 88 3.68 -18.82 8.35
CA GLU A 88 4.18 -20.20 8.34
C GLU A 88 5.37 -20.32 9.30
N VAL A 89 5.11 -20.16 10.60
CA VAL A 89 5.94 -20.76 11.64
C VAL A 89 5.04 -21.56 12.57
N GLU A 90 5.03 -22.87 12.30
CA GLU A 90 4.83 -23.99 13.21
C GLU A 90 3.53 -24.07 14.05
N MET A 91 2.65 -24.98 13.63
CA MET A 91 2.16 -26.04 14.53
C MET A 91 1.85 -27.30 13.72
N TYR A 92 2.79 -28.26 13.69
CA TYR A 92 2.60 -29.68 14.02
C TYR A 92 3.96 -30.39 14.07
#